data_AF-A0A1L9QVH0-F1
#
_entry.id   AF-A0A1L9QVH0-F1
#
_cell.length_a   1.000
_cell.length_b   1.000
_cell.length_c   1.000
_cell.angle_alpha   90.00
_cell.angle_beta   90.00
_cell.angle_gamma   90.00
#
_symmetry.space_group_name_H-M   'P 1'
#
loop_
_entity.id
_entity.type
_entity.pdbx_description
1 polymer ?
#
loop_
_entity_poly.entity_id
_entity_poly.type
_entity_poly.pdbx_seq_one_letter_code
_entity_poly.pdbx_strand_id
1 'polypeptide(L)'
;MKAIIPILTLIILGAHGIQPIPTFAQNPTLEEQTQTLKNSSQRWIEVNVATQRLTAWEGSIPIYSVIISTGKAYHETPRGSFAIQSKHELARMRGDGYDLPDVPYTMYYSGHYAIHGAYWHNQFGIPVSHGCVNVAVDHAQWLFNWTTLGTPVIVK
;
A
#
# COMPACT_ATOMS: atom_id res chain seq x y z
N MET A 1 15.57 5.83 71.77
CA MET A 1 15.79 5.18 70.46
C MET A 1 15.32 6.10 69.34
N LYS A 2 16.24 6.72 68.60
CA LYS A 2 16.26 6.82 67.13
C LYS A 2 17.46 7.70 66.75
N ALA A 3 18.29 7.11 65.89
CA ALA A 3 19.62 7.57 65.54
C ALA A 3 19.59 8.66 64.46
N ILE A 4 20.60 9.52 64.55
CA ILE A 4 21.02 10.50 63.54
C ILE A 4 21.75 9.73 62.43
N ILE A 5 21.41 9.96 61.17
CA ILE A 5 22.12 9.41 59.99
C ILE A 5 22.80 10.57 59.28
N PRO A 6 24.11 10.48 58.94
CA PRO A 6 24.88 11.58 58.39
C PRO A 6 24.60 11.81 56.90
N ILE A 7 24.72 13.08 56.49
CA ILE A 7 24.64 13.53 55.10
C ILE A 7 25.91 13.08 54.38
N LEU A 8 25.77 12.18 53.40
CA LEU A 8 26.85 11.77 52.51
C LEU A 8 26.83 12.69 51.28
N THR A 9 27.82 13.57 51.18
CA THR A 9 28.09 14.38 49.99
C THR A 9 28.52 13.46 48.85
N LEU A 10 27.63 13.22 47.88
CA LEU A 10 27.98 12.53 46.63
C LEU A 10 28.48 13.56 45.62
N ILE A 11 29.78 13.52 45.35
CA ILE A 11 30.43 14.25 44.26
C ILE A 11 29.87 13.70 42.94
N ILE A 12 28.97 14.42 42.28
CA ILE A 12 28.58 14.11 40.91
C ILE A 12 29.67 14.67 39.99
N LEU A 13 30.55 13.78 39.56
CA LEU A 13 31.49 14.03 38.47
C LEU A 13 30.67 14.37 37.20
N GLY A 14 30.90 15.55 36.63
CA GLY A 14 30.22 16.00 35.42
C GLY A 14 30.51 15.09 34.22
N ALA A 15 29.58 14.20 33.90
CA ALA A 15 29.48 13.62 32.57
C ALA A 15 28.99 14.74 31.64
N HIS A 16 29.85 15.17 30.72
CA HIS A 16 29.47 16.04 29.63
C HIS A 16 28.30 15.37 28.90
N GLY A 17 27.10 15.92 29.07
CA GLY A 17 25.87 15.39 28.50
C GLY A 17 26.01 15.34 26.98
N ILE A 18 26.19 14.14 26.44
CA ILE A 18 25.97 13.86 25.04
C ILE A 18 24.47 14.10 24.85
N GLN A 19 24.11 15.23 24.24
CA GLN A 19 22.75 15.46 23.78
C GLN A 19 22.38 14.29 22.86
N PRO A 20 21.22 13.65 23.00
CA PRO A 20 20.81 12.63 22.05
C PRO A 20 20.85 13.25 20.66
N ILE A 21 21.65 12.65 19.76
CA ILE A 21 21.71 13.05 18.36
C ILE A 21 20.27 13.00 17.84
N PRO A 22 19.74 14.07 17.21
CA PRO A 22 18.40 14.04 16.64
C PRO A 22 18.33 12.85 15.69
N THR A 23 17.54 11.84 16.06
CA THR A 23 17.30 10.70 15.21
C THR A 23 16.56 11.25 14.00
N PHE A 24 17.18 11.22 12.82
CA PHE A 24 16.47 11.49 11.57
C PHE A 24 15.21 10.62 11.61
N ALA A 25 14.02 11.24 11.61
CA ALA A 25 12.77 10.51 11.73
C ALA A 25 12.73 9.46 10.61
N GLN A 26 12.77 8.19 10.98
CA GLN A 26 12.68 7.10 10.01
C GLN A 26 11.28 7.14 9.39
N ASN A 27 11.20 6.98 8.07
CA ASN A 27 9.91 6.84 7.41
C ASN A 27 9.19 5.60 7.99
N PRO A 28 7.87 5.68 8.23
CA PRO A 28 7.13 4.57 8.82
C PRO A 28 7.19 3.34 7.92
N THR A 29 7.31 2.16 8.53
CA THR A 29 7.28 0.87 7.85
C THR A 29 5.91 0.62 7.18
N LEU A 30 5.85 -0.32 6.23
CA LEU A 30 4.58 -0.68 5.57
C LEU A 30 3.54 -1.20 6.58
N GLU A 31 4.00 -1.89 7.62
CA GLU A 31 3.15 -2.41 8.69
C GLU A 31 2.58 -1.28 9.55
N GLU A 32 3.40 -0.31 9.96
CA GLU A 32 2.93 0.87 10.70
C GLU A 32 1.95 1.72 9.88
N GLN A 33 2.21 1.89 8.58
CA GLN A 33 1.30 2.58 7.67
C GLN A 33 -0.04 1.82 7.55
N THR A 34 0.01 0.49 7.42
CA THR A 34 -1.19 -0.35 7.38
C THR A 34 -1.98 -0.25 8.69
N GLN A 35 -1.31 -0.26 9.84
CA GLN A 35 -1.96 -0.12 11.14
C GLN A 35 -2.58 1.27 11.32
N THR A 36 -1.92 2.31 10.82
CA THR A 36 -2.45 3.67 10.80
C THR A 36 -3.76 3.74 10.00
N LEU A 37 -3.79 3.13 8.81
CA LEU A 37 -5.01 3.05 7.99
C LEU A 37 -6.12 2.27 8.70
N LYS A 38 -5.80 1.13 9.31
CA LYS A 38 -6.77 0.32 10.09
C LYS A 38 -7.35 1.03 11.30
N ASN A 39 -6.58 1.89 11.95
CA ASN A 39 -7.01 2.69 13.10
C ASN A 39 -7.73 3.99 12.67
N SER A 40 -7.86 4.25 11.38
CA SER A 40 -8.58 5.40 10.83
C SER A 40 -9.99 5.00 10.35
N SER A 41 -10.72 5.96 9.78
CA SER A 41 -11.95 5.72 9.00
C SER A 41 -11.73 5.82 7.49
N GLN A 42 -10.47 5.88 7.03
CA GLN A 42 -10.16 6.09 5.62
C GLN A 42 -10.47 4.87 4.76
N ARG A 43 -10.87 5.13 3.51
CA ARG A 43 -10.89 4.12 2.46
C ARG A 43 -9.48 3.82 2.00
N TRP A 44 -9.12 2.56 1.85
CA TRP A 44 -7.83 2.14 1.28
C TRP A 44 -7.92 0.77 0.61
N ILE A 45 -6.96 0.49 -0.26
CA ILE A 45 -6.82 -0.79 -0.95
C ILE A 45 -5.60 -1.53 -0.40
N GLU A 46 -5.79 -2.82 -0.12
CA GLU A 46 -4.71 -3.78 0.07
C GLU A 46 -4.61 -4.67 -1.17
N VAL A 47 -3.41 -4.78 -1.75
CA VAL A 47 -3.05 -5.75 -2.79
C VAL A 47 -2.08 -6.75 -2.16
N ASN A 48 -2.49 -8.01 -2.07
CA ASN A 48 -1.65 -9.09 -1.62
C ASN A 48 -1.19 -9.92 -2.83
N VAL A 49 0.09 -9.78 -3.17
CA VAL A 49 0.74 -10.46 -4.30
C VAL A 49 0.90 -11.96 -4.00
N ALA A 50 1.11 -12.34 -2.74
CA ALA A 50 1.27 -13.76 -2.39
C ALA A 50 -0.04 -14.55 -2.54
N THR A 51 -1.17 -13.93 -2.18
CA THR A 51 -2.49 -14.59 -2.23
C THR A 51 -3.32 -14.20 -3.46
N GLN A 52 -2.78 -13.34 -4.33
CA GLN A 52 -3.47 -12.82 -5.52
C GLN A 52 -4.85 -12.27 -5.19
N ARG A 53 -4.90 -11.40 -4.17
CA ARG A 53 -6.13 -10.83 -3.65
C ARG A 53 -6.04 -9.32 -3.50
N LEU A 54 -7.08 -8.63 -3.92
CA LEU A 54 -7.29 -7.22 -3.63
C LEU A 54 -8.44 -7.10 -2.63
N THR A 55 -8.22 -6.35 -1.55
CA THR A 55 -9.26 -6.05 -0.55
C THR A 55 -9.41 -4.54 -0.42
N ALA A 56 -10.64 -4.07 -0.53
CA ALA A 56 -11.02 -2.68 -0.26
C ALA A 56 -11.49 -2.57 1.20
N TRP A 57 -10.95 -1.59 1.92
CA TRP A 57 -11.14 -1.41 3.36
C TRP A 57 -11.71 -0.04 3.68
N GLU A 58 -12.53 0.04 4.72
CA GLU A 58 -12.85 1.28 5.44
C GLU A 58 -12.33 1.15 6.87
N GLY A 59 -11.22 1.83 7.19
CA GLY A 59 -10.49 1.61 8.42
C GLY A 59 -10.03 0.16 8.54
N SER A 60 -10.49 -0.54 9.57
CA SER A 60 -10.21 -1.96 9.82
C SER A 60 -11.26 -2.92 9.25
N ILE A 61 -12.30 -2.42 8.59
CA ILE A 61 -13.43 -3.22 8.09
C ILE A 61 -13.21 -3.52 6.59
N PRO A 62 -13.12 -4.80 6.17
CA PRO A 62 -13.08 -5.14 4.76
C PRO A 62 -14.48 -5.00 4.16
N ILE A 63 -14.63 -4.13 3.16
CA ILE A 63 -15.92 -3.85 2.49
C ILE A 63 -16.06 -4.66 1.20
N TYR A 64 -14.94 -5.02 0.57
CA TYR A 64 -14.94 -5.80 -0.67
C TYR A 64 -13.64 -6.58 -0.83
N SER A 65 -13.70 -7.77 -1.43
CA SER A 65 -12.50 -8.57 -1.71
C SER A 65 -12.67 -9.42 -2.96
N VAL A 66 -11.66 -9.40 -3.83
CA VAL A 66 -11.69 -10.06 -5.14
C VAL A 66 -10.36 -10.75 -5.44
N ILE A 67 -10.43 -11.82 -6.23
CA ILE A 67 -9.23 -12.47 -6.78
C ILE A 67 -8.71 -11.61 -7.94
N ILE A 68 -7.40 -11.42 -8.00
CA ILE A 68 -6.72 -10.59 -8.99
C ILE A 68 -5.61 -11.36 -9.70
N SER A 69 -4.99 -10.74 -10.70
CA SER A 69 -3.73 -11.19 -11.27
C SER A 69 -2.71 -10.06 -11.26
N THR A 70 -1.59 -10.24 -10.56
CA THR A 70 -0.50 -9.27 -10.50
C THR A 70 0.58 -9.56 -11.56
N GLY A 71 1.69 -8.82 -11.48
CA GLY A 71 2.87 -9.00 -12.32
C GLY A 71 3.50 -10.37 -12.20
N LYS A 72 3.83 -10.98 -13.34
CA LYS A 72 4.58 -12.25 -13.44
C LYS A 72 6.06 -12.06 -13.08
N ALA A 73 6.80 -13.17 -12.99
CA ALA A 73 8.25 -13.13 -12.78
C ALA A 73 8.94 -12.25 -13.84
N TYR A 74 9.92 -11.45 -13.41
CA TYR A 74 10.63 -10.43 -14.19
C TYR A 74 9.79 -9.21 -14.62
N HIS A 75 8.52 -9.15 -14.21
CA HIS A 75 7.63 -8.00 -14.35
C HIS A 75 6.76 -7.83 -13.10
N GLU A 76 7.37 -7.93 -11.92
CA GLU A 76 6.68 -7.98 -10.66
C GLU A 76 5.91 -6.68 -10.36
N THR A 77 4.76 -6.81 -9.70
CA THR A 77 4.07 -5.65 -9.13
C THR A 77 4.90 -5.10 -7.96
N PRO A 78 5.27 -3.81 -7.95
CA PRO A 78 6.11 -3.25 -6.91
C PRO A 78 5.39 -3.23 -5.56
N ARG A 79 6.05 -3.76 -4.53
CA ARG A 79 5.58 -3.68 -3.14
C ARG A 79 5.83 -2.29 -2.56
N GLY A 80 4.95 -1.84 -1.69
CA GLY A 80 5.08 -0.54 -1.03
C GLY A 80 3.75 0.12 -0.72
N SER A 81 3.85 1.39 -0.33
CA SER A 81 2.72 2.27 -0.05
C SER A 81 2.62 3.32 -1.13
N PHE A 82 1.43 3.44 -1.69
CA PHE A 82 1.11 4.30 -2.81
C PHE A 82 -0.26 4.94 -2.60
N ALA A 83 -0.76 5.67 -3.60
CA ALA A 83 -2.11 6.20 -3.62
C ALA A 83 -2.62 6.31 -5.05
N ILE A 84 -3.94 6.28 -5.26
CA ILE A 84 -4.52 6.50 -6.59
C ILE A 84 -4.16 7.91 -7.09
N GLN A 85 -3.42 7.97 -8.19
CA GLN A 85 -2.85 9.18 -8.81
C GLN A 85 -3.75 9.72 -9.92
N SER A 86 -4.33 8.84 -10.74
CA SER A 86 -5.26 9.20 -11.80
C SER A 86 -6.25 8.07 -12.08
N LYS A 87 -7.37 8.42 -12.73
CA LYS A 87 -8.47 7.51 -13.02
C LYS A 87 -9.01 7.78 -14.43
N HIS A 88 -9.17 6.72 -15.22
CA HIS A 88 -9.68 6.77 -16.58
C HIS A 88 -10.72 5.67 -16.81
N GLU A 89 -11.90 6.02 -17.33
CA GLU A 89 -12.91 5.02 -17.70
C GLU A 89 -12.39 4.06 -18.77
N LEU A 90 -11.62 4.59 -19.73
CA LEU A 90 -10.85 3.84 -20.72
C LEU A 90 -9.46 4.44 -20.82
N ALA A 91 -8.43 3.58 -20.89
CA ALA A 91 -7.05 4.00 -21.13
C ALA A 91 -6.38 3.08 -22.14
N ARG A 92 -5.53 3.66 -22.98
CA ARG A 92 -4.65 2.89 -23.84
C ARG A 92 -3.40 2.45 -23.09
N MET A 93 -3.14 1.16 -23.01
CA MET A 93 -1.94 0.60 -22.38
C MET A 93 -1.07 -0.11 -23.41
N ARG A 94 0.23 0.18 -23.39
CA ARG A 94 1.20 -0.36 -24.34
C ARG A 94 2.46 -0.80 -23.63
N GLY A 95 3.06 -1.88 -24.12
CA GLY A 95 4.35 -2.36 -23.66
C GLY A 95 4.91 -3.38 -24.64
N ASP A 96 5.93 -4.12 -24.21
CA ASP A 96 6.54 -5.14 -25.05
C ASP A 96 5.52 -6.25 -25.37
N GLY A 97 5.28 -6.47 -26.66
CA GLY A 97 4.33 -7.46 -27.15
C GLY A 97 2.84 -7.18 -26.93
N TYR A 98 2.42 -5.98 -26.50
CA TYR A 98 1.00 -5.65 -26.38
C TYR A 98 0.66 -4.16 -26.62
N ASP A 99 -0.54 -3.95 -27.18
CA ASP A 99 -1.15 -2.64 -27.35
C ASP A 99 -2.66 -2.77 -27.19
N LEU A 100 -3.17 -2.32 -26.04
CA LEU A 100 -4.56 -2.46 -25.61
C LEU A 100 -5.21 -1.07 -25.61
N PRO A 101 -6.05 -0.72 -26.61
CA PRO A 101 -6.55 0.65 -26.78
C PRO A 101 -7.53 1.10 -25.70
N ASP A 102 -8.34 0.18 -25.17
CA ASP A 102 -9.55 0.49 -24.41
C ASP A 102 -9.59 -0.28 -23.09
N VAL A 103 -8.52 -0.17 -22.28
CA VAL A 103 -8.45 -0.83 -20.96
C VAL A 103 -9.40 -0.13 -19.98
N PRO A 104 -10.44 -0.83 -19.48
CA PRO A 104 -11.49 -0.19 -18.70
C PRO A 104 -11.12 0.05 -17.24
N TYR A 105 -11.68 1.10 -16.67
CA TYR A 105 -11.63 1.43 -15.24
C TYR A 105 -10.21 1.46 -14.67
N THR A 106 -9.33 2.14 -15.40
CA THR A 106 -7.91 2.21 -15.09
C THR A 106 -7.65 3.21 -13.97
N MET A 107 -7.00 2.76 -12.90
CA MET A 107 -6.61 3.57 -11.75
C MET A 107 -5.10 3.45 -11.53
N TYR A 108 -4.33 4.45 -11.98
CA TYR A 108 -2.88 4.49 -11.78
C TYR A 108 -2.57 4.82 -10.33
N TYR A 109 -1.65 4.08 -9.72
CA TYR A 109 -1.27 4.30 -8.32
C TYR A 109 0.24 4.51 -8.14
N SER A 110 1.06 4.16 -9.13
CA SER A 110 2.51 4.37 -9.08
C SER A 110 3.07 4.46 -10.50
N GLY A 111 3.22 5.67 -11.04
CA GLY A 111 3.74 5.85 -12.40
C GLY A 111 2.88 5.12 -13.44
N HIS A 112 3.43 4.09 -14.09
CA HIS A 112 2.70 3.26 -15.07
C HIS A 112 2.00 2.04 -14.47
N TYR A 113 2.11 1.80 -13.16
CA TYR A 113 1.41 0.70 -12.48
C TYR A 113 -0.02 1.12 -12.12
N ALA A 114 -0.99 0.30 -12.54
CA ALA A 114 -2.40 0.55 -12.36
C ALA A 114 -3.16 -0.68 -11.84
N ILE A 115 -4.31 -0.43 -11.20
CA ILE A 115 -5.39 -1.40 -11.03
C ILE A 115 -6.36 -1.14 -12.18
N HIS A 116 -6.74 -2.16 -12.96
CA HIS A 116 -7.65 -1.98 -14.09
C HIS A 116 -8.42 -3.26 -14.44
N GLY A 117 -9.46 -3.11 -15.25
CA GLY A 117 -10.20 -4.24 -15.81
C GLY A 117 -9.39 -4.96 -16.89
N ALA A 118 -9.30 -6.28 -16.81
CA ALA A 118 -8.65 -7.12 -17.81
C ALA A 118 -9.70 -7.96 -18.55
N TYR A 119 -10.12 -7.52 -19.74
CA TYR A 119 -11.10 -8.24 -20.56
C TYR A 119 -10.49 -9.40 -21.36
N TRP A 120 -9.16 -9.44 -21.48
CA TRP A 120 -8.44 -10.36 -22.37
C TRP A 120 -8.09 -11.71 -21.73
N HIS A 121 -8.30 -11.89 -20.43
CA HIS A 121 -8.07 -13.17 -19.75
C HIS A 121 -8.96 -13.34 -18.52
N ASN A 122 -9.10 -14.60 -18.08
CA ASN A 122 -9.81 -14.96 -16.84
C ASN A 122 -8.90 -15.69 -15.82
N GLN A 123 -7.58 -15.56 -15.93
CA GLN A 123 -6.59 -16.29 -15.11
C GLN A 123 -6.39 -15.72 -13.69
N PHE A 124 -7.45 -15.15 -13.09
CA PHE A 124 -7.40 -14.55 -11.76
C PHE A 124 -6.95 -15.58 -10.72
N GLY A 125 -6.01 -15.18 -9.86
CA GLY A 125 -5.34 -16.07 -8.90
C GLY A 125 -3.95 -16.51 -9.35
N ILE A 126 -3.54 -16.15 -10.57
CA ILE A 126 -2.21 -16.42 -11.12
C ILE A 126 -1.59 -15.08 -11.56
N PRO A 127 -0.32 -14.80 -11.22
CA PRO A 127 0.38 -13.63 -11.75
C PRO A 127 0.61 -13.78 -13.27
N VAL A 128 0.05 -12.87 -14.06
CA VAL A 128 0.16 -12.91 -15.54
C VAL A 128 0.48 -11.56 -16.17
N SER A 129 0.34 -10.45 -15.43
CA SER A 129 0.48 -9.11 -16.00
C SER A 129 1.96 -8.71 -16.17
N HIS A 130 2.19 -7.56 -16.80
CA HIS A 130 3.49 -6.88 -16.84
C HIS A 130 3.65 -5.87 -15.68
N GLY A 131 3.05 -6.17 -14.52
CA GLY A 131 3.20 -5.40 -13.29
C GLY A 131 1.90 -4.76 -12.79
N CYS A 132 0.94 -4.47 -13.67
CA CYS A 132 -0.37 -3.97 -13.26
C CYS A 132 -1.17 -5.01 -12.45
N VAL A 133 -2.17 -4.54 -11.71
CA VAL A 133 -3.11 -5.39 -10.99
C VAL A 133 -4.35 -5.57 -11.86
N ASN A 134 -4.45 -6.73 -12.51
CA ASN A 134 -5.58 -7.10 -13.34
C ASN A 134 -6.74 -7.56 -12.47
N VAL A 135 -7.91 -7.00 -12.74
CA VAL A 135 -9.18 -7.33 -12.07
C VAL A 135 -10.23 -7.66 -13.13
N ALA A 136 -11.23 -8.49 -12.81
CA ALA A 136 -12.40 -8.64 -13.68
C ALA A 136 -13.08 -7.26 -13.89
N VAL A 137 -13.64 -7.02 -15.08
CA VAL A 137 -14.08 -5.68 -15.50
C VAL A 137 -15.18 -5.11 -14.59
N ASP A 138 -16.10 -5.96 -14.13
CA ASP A 138 -17.16 -5.59 -13.19
C ASP A 138 -16.60 -5.18 -11.82
N HIS A 139 -15.63 -5.93 -11.30
CA HIS A 139 -14.91 -5.61 -10.07
C HIS A 139 -14.07 -4.33 -10.20
N ALA A 140 -13.44 -4.12 -11.36
CA ALA A 140 -12.71 -2.90 -11.66
C ALA A 140 -13.64 -1.68 -11.69
N GLN A 141 -14.84 -1.80 -12.28
CA GLN A 141 -15.85 -0.75 -12.25
C GLN A 141 -16.27 -0.42 -10.82
N TRP A 142 -16.50 -1.44 -9.98
CA TRP A 142 -16.87 -1.23 -8.58
C TRP A 142 -15.77 -0.46 -7.83
N LEU A 143 -14.50 -0.90 -7.97
CA LEU A 143 -13.35 -0.24 -7.35
C LEU A 143 -13.18 1.19 -7.87
N PHE A 144 -13.37 1.39 -9.16
CA PHE A 144 -13.31 2.71 -9.79
C PHE A 144 -14.36 3.63 -9.20
N ASN A 145 -15.60 3.19 -9.00
CA ASN A 145 -16.62 4.06 -8.41
C ASN A 145 -16.41 4.28 -6.91
N TRP A 146 -15.87 3.29 -6.20
CA TRP A 146 -15.67 3.35 -4.75
C TRP A 146 -14.47 4.20 -4.31
N THR A 147 -13.39 4.19 -5.09
CA THR A 147 -12.15 4.94 -4.82
C THR A 147 -12.22 6.40 -5.27
N THR A 148 -11.41 7.26 -4.65
CA THR A 148 -11.11 8.62 -5.10
C THR A 148 -9.62 8.82 -5.32
N LEU A 149 -9.21 9.91 -5.97
CA LEU A 149 -7.80 10.32 -5.99
C LEU A 149 -7.27 10.44 -4.55
N GLY A 150 -6.04 10.00 -4.33
CA GLY A 150 -5.42 9.95 -3.01
C GLY A 150 -5.82 8.74 -2.17
N THR A 151 -6.73 7.86 -2.62
CA THR A 151 -7.04 6.62 -1.90
C THR A 151 -5.75 5.79 -1.75
N PRO A 152 -5.32 5.46 -0.52
CA PRO A 152 -4.09 4.70 -0.31
C PRO A 152 -4.16 3.30 -0.91
N VAL A 153 -3.02 2.83 -1.44
CA VAL A 153 -2.84 1.49 -1.98
C VAL A 153 -1.61 0.87 -1.33
N ILE A 154 -1.83 -0.17 -0.54
CA ILE A 154 -0.79 -0.95 0.13
C ILE A 154 -0.58 -2.24 -0.67
N VAL A 155 0.62 -2.41 -1.23
CA VAL A 155 1.00 -3.63 -1.96
C VAL A 155 1.98 -4.44 -1.13
N LYS A 156 1.61 -5.67 -0.79
CA LYS A 156 2.40 -6.62 0.02
C LYS A 156 2.63 -7.94 -0.70
#